data_AF-A0A952QNM7-F1
#
_entry.id   AF-A0A952QNM7-F1
#
_cell.length_a   1.000
_cell.length_b   1.000
_cell.length_c   1.000
_cell.angle_alpha   90.00
_cell.angle_beta   90.00
_cell.angle_gamma   90.00
#
_symmetry.space_group_name_H-M   'P 1'
#
loop_
_entity.id
_entity.type
_entity.pdbx_description
1 polymer ?
#
loop_
_entity_poly.entity_id
_entity_poly.type
_entity_poly.pdbx_seq_one_letter_code
_entity_poly.pdbx_strand_id
1 'polypeptide(L)'
;MVLASTGSFSIAESDDHGHSSTENHGHHHESSPSASQWEGSREGIAYSEFNHHLAGVFLLLIGLSELRQALGWPVLTWTRFLLPGALAVAGLFLLIWSDHDAWPIGSMTFAETFFGKDPEVLQHKTYGVLALAVGTIEFLRRLGRSATAVWTVPLPIFAVVGGFMLFSHSHGDHPAADKIALHHLMMGTMAIIAGSSKLISGWRQRQLATERSYWELVWAILVLVIGVQLLFYSE
;
A
#
# COMPACT_ATOMS: atom_id res chain seq x y z
N MET A 1 21.23 52.20 -80.69
CA MET A 1 19.81 52.61 -80.66
C MET A 1 19.35 52.50 -79.22
N VAL A 2 19.06 53.66 -78.61
CA VAL A 2 18.46 53.91 -77.29
C VAL A 2 19.31 53.60 -76.03
N LEU A 3 19.46 54.68 -75.25
CA LEU A 3 20.10 54.91 -73.96
C LEU A 3 19.30 54.39 -72.76
N ALA A 4 20.02 54.16 -71.64
CA ALA A 4 19.74 54.57 -70.24
C ALA A 4 20.10 53.42 -69.25
N SER A 5 21.15 53.57 -68.40
CA SER A 5 21.15 54.26 -67.08
C SER A 5 20.37 53.45 -66.03
N THR A 6 20.77 53.12 -64.80
CA THR A 6 21.72 53.64 -63.77
C THR A 6 21.67 52.60 -62.63
N GLY A 7 22.69 52.37 -61.79
CA GLY A 7 23.12 53.27 -60.71
C GLY A 7 22.48 52.87 -59.36
N SER A 8 23.33 52.66 -58.36
CA SER A 8 23.10 51.98 -57.07
C SER A 8 22.48 52.82 -55.93
N PHE A 9 22.09 52.10 -54.85
CA PHE A 9 22.06 52.44 -53.40
C PHE A 9 20.86 53.16 -52.71
N SER A 10 20.42 52.47 -51.63
CA SER A 10 20.14 52.93 -50.24
C SER A 10 18.74 53.31 -49.70
N ILE A 11 18.35 52.51 -48.69
CA ILE A 11 17.74 52.78 -47.37
C ILE A 11 16.27 53.22 -47.28
N ALA A 12 15.46 52.40 -46.60
CA ALA A 12 14.43 52.84 -45.66
C ALA A 12 14.23 51.79 -44.55
N GLU A 13 14.03 52.30 -43.34
CA GLU A 13 14.04 51.65 -42.02
C GLU A 13 12.61 51.37 -41.51
N SER A 14 12.52 50.43 -40.55
CA SER A 14 11.45 50.18 -39.56
C SER A 14 10.00 49.95 -40.01
N ASP A 15 9.46 48.75 -39.74
CA ASP A 15 8.61 48.58 -38.54
C ASP A 15 8.35 47.11 -38.17
N ASP A 16 8.37 46.94 -36.86
CA ASP A 16 8.17 45.77 -36.01
C ASP A 16 6.78 45.15 -36.16
N HIS A 17 6.69 43.82 -36.25
CA HIS A 17 5.64 43.01 -35.62
C HIS A 17 6.08 41.54 -35.61
N GLY A 18 6.70 41.16 -34.50
CA GLY A 18 6.95 39.77 -34.14
C GLY A 18 5.66 38.98 -33.97
N HIS A 19 5.48 37.94 -34.77
CA HIS A 19 4.64 36.81 -34.41
C HIS A 19 5.54 35.70 -33.90
N SER A 20 5.66 35.63 -32.58
CA SER A 20 6.21 34.48 -31.87
C SER A 20 5.43 33.24 -32.27
N SER A 21 6.13 32.27 -32.85
CA SER A 21 5.72 30.88 -32.85
C SER A 21 5.46 30.48 -31.41
N THR A 22 4.19 30.33 -31.03
CA THR A 22 3.77 29.66 -29.81
C THR A 22 4.22 28.21 -29.91
N GLU A 23 5.45 27.96 -29.48
CA GLU A 23 5.87 26.64 -29.05
C GLU A 23 4.93 26.21 -27.93
N ASN A 24 4.09 25.26 -28.28
CA ASN A 24 3.25 24.54 -27.35
C ASN A 24 4.18 23.73 -26.44
N HIS A 25 4.70 24.36 -25.39
CA HIS A 25 5.27 23.66 -24.25
C HIS A 25 4.12 22.92 -23.55
N GLY A 26 3.77 21.76 -24.10
CA GLY A 26 3.14 20.72 -23.32
C GLY A 26 4.08 20.42 -22.18
N HIS A 27 3.72 20.88 -20.97
CA HIS A 27 4.29 20.39 -19.74
C HIS A 27 3.93 18.92 -19.62
N HIS A 28 4.67 18.07 -20.32
CA HIS A 28 4.91 16.71 -19.87
C HIS A 28 5.63 16.86 -18.53
N HIS A 29 4.86 16.72 -17.44
CA HIS A 29 5.45 16.35 -16.18
C HIS A 29 6.15 15.02 -16.42
N GLU A 30 7.44 15.08 -16.73
CA GLU A 30 8.33 13.93 -16.61
C GLU A 30 8.20 13.46 -15.16
N SER A 31 7.53 12.33 -14.97
CA SER A 31 7.81 11.45 -13.86
C SER A 31 9.33 11.30 -13.80
N SER A 32 9.92 11.58 -12.63
CA SER A 32 11.35 11.49 -12.43
C SER A 32 11.92 10.26 -13.13
N PRO A 33 12.85 10.40 -14.10
CA PRO A 33 13.38 9.27 -14.87
C PRO A 33 14.04 8.20 -14.00
N SER A 34 14.27 8.49 -12.72
CA SER A 34 14.77 7.55 -11.71
C SER A 34 13.72 6.56 -11.19
N ALA A 35 12.45 6.95 -11.07
CA ALA A 35 11.43 6.14 -10.38
C ALA A 35 10.98 4.93 -11.22
N SER A 36 10.69 5.14 -12.52
CA SER A 36 10.34 4.05 -13.43
C SER A 36 11.51 3.11 -13.72
N GLN A 37 12.74 3.61 -13.62
CA GLN A 37 13.95 2.80 -13.77
C GLN A 37 14.26 1.96 -12.51
N TRP A 38 13.88 2.45 -11.33
CA TRP A 38 14.12 1.76 -10.05
C TRP A 38 13.25 0.52 -9.89
N GLU A 39 11.94 0.62 -10.10
CA GLU A 39 11.01 -0.49 -9.81
C GLU A 39 11.40 -1.78 -10.55
N GLY A 40 11.71 -1.68 -11.84
CA GLY A 40 12.15 -2.84 -12.64
C GLY A 40 13.64 -3.20 -12.52
N SER A 41 14.41 -2.48 -11.69
CA SER A 41 15.84 -2.79 -11.46
C SER A 41 16.00 -3.99 -10.53
N ARG A 42 17.21 -4.58 -10.50
CA ARG A 42 17.48 -5.72 -9.59
C ARG A 42 17.37 -5.31 -8.13
N GLU A 43 17.82 -4.10 -7.83
CA GLU A 43 17.80 -3.52 -6.49
C GLU A 43 16.37 -3.19 -6.05
N GLY A 44 15.55 -2.63 -6.94
CA GLY A 44 14.13 -2.35 -6.71
C GLY A 44 13.31 -3.62 -6.46
N ILE A 45 13.46 -4.62 -7.32
CA ILE A 45 12.83 -5.94 -7.15
C ILE A 45 13.22 -6.55 -5.79
N ALA A 46 14.52 -6.58 -5.47
CA ALA A 46 14.98 -7.15 -4.20
C ALA A 46 14.42 -6.39 -2.98
N TYR A 47 14.24 -5.07 -3.10
CA TYR A 47 13.65 -4.23 -2.06
C TYR A 47 12.15 -4.51 -1.88
N SER A 48 11.39 -4.58 -2.98
CA SER A 48 9.97 -4.91 -2.96
C SER A 48 9.74 -6.34 -2.44
N GLU A 49 10.50 -7.33 -2.91
CA GLU A 49 10.40 -8.71 -2.45
C GLU A 49 10.69 -8.82 -0.95
N PHE A 50 11.72 -8.13 -0.46
CA PHE A 50 12.01 -8.07 0.98
C PHE A 50 10.83 -7.49 1.77
N ASN A 51 10.23 -6.39 1.31
CA ASN A 51 9.08 -5.77 1.95
C ASN A 51 7.87 -6.73 2.00
N HIS A 52 7.59 -7.44 0.90
CA HIS A 52 6.52 -8.43 0.84
C HIS A 52 6.79 -9.62 1.77
N HIS A 53 8.00 -10.18 1.76
CA HIS A 53 8.37 -11.30 2.63
C HIS A 53 8.25 -10.90 4.11
N LEU A 54 8.71 -9.70 4.46
CA LEU A 54 8.61 -9.18 5.82
C LEU A 54 7.14 -8.96 6.24
N ALA A 55 6.30 -8.41 5.34
CA ALA A 55 4.87 -8.35 5.55
C ALA A 55 4.26 -9.75 5.77
N GLY A 56 4.72 -10.76 5.02
CA GLY A 56 4.34 -12.15 5.20
C GLY A 56 4.61 -12.68 6.61
N VAL A 57 5.80 -12.38 7.16
CA VAL A 57 6.13 -12.73 8.56
C VAL A 57 5.15 -12.10 9.54
N PHE A 58 4.82 -10.82 9.38
CA PHE A 58 3.84 -10.15 10.26
C PHE A 58 2.44 -10.76 10.14
N LEU A 59 1.98 -11.07 8.92
CA LEU A 59 0.69 -11.71 8.69
C LEU A 59 0.64 -13.13 9.29
N LEU A 60 1.74 -13.88 9.26
CA LEU A 60 1.83 -15.16 9.96
C LEU A 60 1.70 -15.01 11.49
N LEU A 61 2.37 -14.02 12.09
CA LEU A 61 2.24 -13.75 13.53
C LEU A 61 0.79 -13.37 13.92
N ILE A 62 0.13 -12.57 13.09
CA ILE A 62 -1.30 -12.21 13.23
C ILE A 62 -2.15 -13.49 13.14
N GLY A 63 -1.99 -14.27 12.07
CA GLY A 63 -2.75 -15.49 11.82
C GLY A 63 -2.57 -16.54 12.92
N LEU A 64 -1.35 -16.72 13.43
CA LEU A 64 -1.06 -17.66 14.54
C LEU A 64 -1.71 -17.21 15.85
N SER A 65 -1.70 -15.90 16.15
CA SER A 65 -2.42 -15.34 17.30
C SER A 65 -3.91 -15.64 17.21
N GLU A 66 -4.50 -15.44 16.03
CA GLU A 66 -5.94 -15.64 15.80
C GLU A 66 -6.31 -17.12 15.77
N LEU A 67 -5.46 -17.98 15.19
CA LEU A 67 -5.65 -19.43 15.22
C LEU A 67 -5.64 -19.96 16.65
N ARG A 68 -4.69 -19.51 17.47
CA ARG A 68 -4.65 -19.84 18.90
C ARG A 68 -5.93 -19.40 19.61
N GLN A 69 -6.48 -18.24 19.27
CA GLN A 69 -7.75 -17.77 19.83
C GLN A 69 -8.92 -18.65 19.39
N ALA A 70 -9.02 -18.96 18.10
CA ALA A 70 -10.08 -19.81 17.54
C ALA A 70 -10.07 -21.24 18.12
N LEU A 71 -8.88 -21.81 18.35
CA LEU A 71 -8.73 -23.15 18.94
C LEU A 71 -8.91 -23.17 20.47
N GLY A 72 -8.82 -22.00 21.11
CA GLY A 72 -9.00 -21.84 22.56
C GLY A 72 -7.86 -22.44 23.38
N TRP A 73 -6.62 -22.40 22.89
CA TRP A 73 -5.46 -23.02 23.58
C TRP A 73 -4.91 -22.16 24.73
N PRO A 74 -5.13 -22.53 26.01
CA PRO A 74 -4.81 -21.66 27.15
C PRO A 74 -3.30 -21.52 27.42
N VAL A 75 -2.50 -22.53 27.06
CA VAL A 75 -1.05 -22.58 27.34
C VAL A 75 -0.28 -21.44 26.65
N LEU A 76 -0.79 -20.95 25.52
CA LEU A 76 -0.15 -19.89 24.73
C LEU A 76 -0.89 -18.55 24.86
N THR A 77 -1.40 -18.21 26.06
CA THR A 77 -2.17 -16.96 26.24
C THR A 77 -1.37 -15.70 25.94
N TRP A 78 -0.05 -15.71 26.15
CA TRP A 78 0.82 -14.56 25.86
C TRP A 78 0.83 -14.20 24.37
N THR A 79 0.62 -15.17 23.46
CA THR A 79 0.64 -14.93 22.01
C THR A 79 -0.52 -14.06 21.53
N ARG A 80 -1.50 -13.77 22.39
CA ARG A 80 -2.56 -12.79 22.10
C ARG A 80 -2.00 -11.41 21.74
N PHE A 81 -0.79 -11.08 22.16
CA PHE A 81 -0.16 -9.79 21.84
C PHE A 81 0.64 -9.81 20.53
N LEU A 82 0.80 -10.96 19.88
CA LEU A 82 1.48 -11.02 18.57
C LEU A 82 0.71 -10.23 17.50
N LEU A 83 -0.62 -10.31 17.48
CA LEU A 83 -1.42 -9.54 16.51
C LEU A 83 -1.22 -8.02 16.64
N PRO A 84 -1.48 -7.39 17.79
CA PRO A 84 -1.30 -5.94 17.90
C PRO A 84 0.16 -5.53 17.76
N GLY A 85 1.11 -6.35 18.24
CA GLY A 85 2.54 -6.10 18.08
C GLY A 85 2.98 -6.13 16.61
N ALA A 86 2.57 -7.16 15.86
CA ALA A 86 2.87 -7.28 14.44
C ALA A 86 2.26 -6.13 13.63
N LEU A 87 1.01 -5.74 13.90
CA LEU A 87 0.39 -4.57 13.25
C LEU A 87 1.13 -3.27 13.56
N ALA A 88 1.56 -3.07 14.81
CA ALA A 88 2.29 -1.87 15.19
C ALA A 88 3.66 -1.78 14.51
N VAL A 89 4.41 -2.89 14.50
CA VAL A 89 5.73 -2.95 13.85
C VAL A 89 5.60 -2.84 12.34
N ALA A 90 4.66 -3.57 11.72
CA ALA A 90 4.39 -3.48 10.29
C ALA A 90 3.95 -2.06 9.89
N GLY A 91 3.09 -1.42 10.68
CA GLY A 91 2.65 -0.06 10.40
C GLY A 91 3.78 0.95 10.47
N LEU A 92 4.65 0.85 11.49
CA LEU A 92 5.86 1.66 11.56
C LEU A 92 6.80 1.38 10.38
N PHE A 93 6.92 0.10 10.00
CA PHE A 93 7.74 -0.32 8.87
C PHE A 93 7.27 0.34 7.57
N LEU A 94 5.97 0.28 7.28
CA LEU A 94 5.36 0.91 6.11
C LEU A 94 5.45 2.44 6.12
N LEU A 95 5.51 3.07 7.29
CA LEU A 95 5.69 4.53 7.31
C LEU A 95 7.11 4.95 6.95
N ILE A 96 8.12 4.16 7.34
CA ILE A 96 9.52 4.59 7.28
C ILE A 96 10.29 3.92 6.14
N TRP A 97 10.10 2.62 5.90
CA TRP A 97 10.95 1.82 5.03
C TRP A 97 10.23 1.16 3.85
N SER A 98 8.91 1.30 3.67
CA SER A 98 8.26 0.69 2.48
C SER A 98 8.75 1.24 1.15
N ASP A 99 9.11 2.53 1.11
CA ASP A 99 9.46 3.24 -0.11
C ASP A 99 10.82 3.91 0.08
N HIS A 100 11.77 3.57 -0.78
CA HIS A 100 13.17 3.99 -0.64
C HIS A 100 13.35 5.52 -0.80
N ASP A 101 12.52 6.15 -1.64
CA ASP A 101 12.55 7.58 -1.90
C ASP A 101 11.70 8.39 -0.91
N ALA A 102 10.81 7.76 -0.14
CA ALA A 102 9.91 8.48 0.75
C ALA A 102 10.60 9.04 2.00
N TRP A 103 10.08 10.17 2.48
CA TRP A 103 10.39 10.67 3.81
C TRP A 103 10.06 9.59 4.87
N PRO A 104 10.89 9.38 5.92
CA PRO A 104 12.01 10.22 6.35
C PRO A 104 13.39 9.78 5.86
N ILE A 105 13.50 8.71 5.09
CA ILE A 105 14.80 8.10 4.75
C ILE A 105 15.29 8.48 3.35
N GLY A 106 14.37 8.84 2.45
CA GLY A 106 14.64 9.13 1.06
C GLY A 106 14.65 10.61 0.71
N SER A 107 14.61 10.88 -0.59
CA SER A 107 14.76 12.21 -1.18
C SER A 107 13.46 13.05 -1.14
N MET A 108 12.30 12.40 -1.07
CA MET A 108 11.01 13.08 -1.01
C MET A 108 10.84 13.86 0.30
N THR A 109 10.18 15.00 0.21
CA THR A 109 9.72 15.76 1.36
C THR A 109 8.50 15.10 2.01
N PHE A 110 8.20 15.46 3.26
CA PHE A 110 6.99 15.01 3.94
C PHE A 110 5.71 15.30 3.12
N ALA A 111 5.63 16.47 2.48
CA ALA A 111 4.47 16.85 1.68
C ALA A 111 4.33 15.97 0.42
N GLU A 112 5.44 15.66 -0.26
CA GLU A 112 5.43 14.77 -1.41
C GLU A 112 5.07 13.33 -1.02
N THR A 113 5.54 12.84 0.13
CA THR A 113 5.23 11.49 0.60
C THR A 113 3.76 11.31 0.98
N PHE A 114 3.14 12.29 1.64
CA PHE A 114 1.77 12.13 2.17
C PHE A 114 0.68 12.83 1.34
N PHE A 115 1.04 13.78 0.49
CA PHE A 115 0.12 14.57 -0.32
C PHE A 115 0.56 14.69 -1.78
N GLY A 116 1.55 13.89 -2.20
CA GLY A 116 2.00 13.80 -3.58
C GLY A 116 1.02 13.07 -4.49
N LYS A 117 1.52 12.61 -5.63
CA LYS A 117 0.72 11.96 -6.68
C LYS A 117 1.11 10.51 -6.93
N ASP A 118 2.09 10.00 -6.21
CA ASP A 118 2.52 8.61 -6.31
C ASP A 118 1.49 7.70 -5.60
N PRO A 119 0.68 6.93 -6.35
CA PRO A 119 -0.37 6.13 -5.74
C PRO A 119 0.18 4.98 -4.91
N GLU A 120 1.36 4.46 -5.22
CA GLU A 120 1.98 3.35 -4.50
C GLU A 120 2.41 3.82 -3.11
N VAL A 121 3.20 4.90 -3.06
CA VAL A 121 3.65 5.51 -1.79
C VAL A 121 2.44 5.88 -0.93
N LEU A 122 1.43 6.52 -1.51
CA LEU A 122 0.21 6.90 -0.77
C LEU A 122 -0.54 5.69 -0.22
N GLN A 123 -0.62 4.58 -0.96
CA GLN A 123 -1.21 3.34 -0.46
C GLN A 123 -0.38 2.76 0.68
N HIS A 124 0.95 2.67 0.56
CA HIS A 124 1.83 2.18 1.63
C HIS A 124 1.68 3.02 2.91
N LYS A 125 1.67 4.35 2.81
CA LYS A 125 1.46 5.22 3.99
C LYS A 125 0.07 5.07 4.58
N THR A 126 -0.95 4.92 3.74
CA THR A 126 -2.32 4.66 4.19
C THR A 126 -2.40 3.35 4.97
N TYR A 127 -1.80 2.26 4.45
CA TYR A 127 -1.71 1.00 5.17
C TYR A 127 -0.95 1.13 6.48
N GLY A 128 0.16 1.86 6.49
CA GLY A 128 0.97 2.11 7.68
C GLY A 128 0.20 2.78 8.81
N VAL A 129 -0.52 3.88 8.50
CA VAL A 129 -1.36 4.60 9.47
C VAL A 129 -2.49 3.70 9.99
N LEU A 130 -3.20 3.00 9.08
CA LEU A 130 -4.29 2.12 9.47
C LEU A 130 -3.82 0.96 10.35
N ALA A 131 -2.69 0.33 10.01
CA ALA A 131 -2.10 -0.75 10.79
C ALA A 131 -1.71 -0.30 12.21
N LEU A 132 -1.09 0.89 12.35
CA LEU A 132 -0.79 1.45 13.68
C LEU A 132 -2.05 1.74 14.50
N ALA A 133 -3.07 2.32 13.88
CA ALA A 133 -4.33 2.62 14.55
C ALA A 133 -5.02 1.34 15.03
N VAL A 134 -5.17 0.34 14.16
CA VAL A 134 -5.81 -0.95 14.50
C VAL A 134 -4.97 -1.74 15.50
N GLY A 135 -3.65 -1.77 15.34
CA GLY A 135 -2.74 -2.42 16.29
C GLY A 135 -2.86 -1.83 17.70
N THR A 136 -2.95 -0.50 17.79
CA THR A 136 -3.18 0.19 19.07
C THR A 136 -4.54 -0.16 19.68
N ILE A 137 -5.61 -0.15 18.87
CA ILE A 137 -6.95 -0.53 19.32
C ILE A 137 -6.95 -1.96 19.86
N GLU A 138 -6.39 -2.91 19.11
CA GLU A 138 -6.32 -4.32 19.52
C GLU A 138 -5.44 -4.53 20.76
N PHE A 139 -4.35 -3.77 20.89
CA PHE A 139 -3.52 -3.80 22.10
C PHE A 139 -4.32 -3.41 23.34
N LEU A 140 -5.01 -2.26 23.28
CA LEU A 140 -5.83 -1.76 24.38
C LEU A 140 -6.99 -2.71 24.72
N ARG A 141 -7.62 -3.31 23.69
CA ARG A 141 -8.67 -4.32 23.84
C ARG A 141 -8.17 -5.54 24.59
N ARG A 142 -7.00 -6.06 24.23
CA ARG A 142 -6.41 -7.27 24.83
C ARG A 142 -5.82 -7.03 26.21
N LEU A 143 -5.54 -5.78 26.55
CA LEU A 143 -5.22 -5.34 27.91
C LEU A 143 -6.46 -5.24 28.82
N GLY A 144 -7.67 -5.38 28.26
CA GLY A 144 -8.93 -5.26 29.00
C GLY A 144 -9.36 -3.81 29.25
N ARG A 145 -8.76 -2.83 28.57
CA ARG A 145 -9.06 -1.40 28.75
C ARG A 145 -10.31 -0.93 28.00
N SER A 146 -10.92 -1.77 27.17
CA SER A 146 -12.17 -1.47 26.47
C SER A 146 -13.17 -2.61 26.57
N ALA A 147 -14.32 -2.34 27.19
CA ALA A 147 -15.40 -3.30 27.36
C ALA A 147 -16.43 -3.28 26.20
N THR A 148 -16.40 -2.24 25.37
CA THR A 148 -17.43 -2.03 24.34
C THR A 148 -17.20 -2.90 23.12
N ALA A 149 -18.22 -3.67 22.73
CA ALA A 149 -18.17 -4.58 21.59
C ALA A 149 -17.84 -3.89 20.25
N VAL A 150 -18.10 -2.57 20.11
CA VAL A 150 -17.76 -1.80 18.90
C VAL A 150 -16.27 -1.87 18.54
N TRP A 151 -15.39 -2.00 19.54
CA TRP A 151 -13.94 -2.06 19.33
C TRP A 151 -13.45 -3.38 18.71
N THR A 152 -14.35 -4.34 18.46
CA THR A 152 -14.05 -5.57 17.68
C THR A 152 -14.12 -5.37 16.16
N VAL A 153 -14.71 -4.27 15.70
CA VAL A 153 -15.00 -3.99 14.29
C VAL A 153 -13.79 -3.44 13.48
N PRO A 154 -12.88 -2.63 14.05
CA PRO A 154 -11.79 -2.03 13.26
C PRO A 154 -10.88 -3.03 12.55
N LEU A 155 -10.45 -4.11 13.23
CA LEU A 155 -9.57 -5.13 12.65
C LEU A 155 -10.15 -5.79 11.37
N PRO A 156 -11.38 -6.33 11.40
CA PRO A 156 -11.91 -6.94 10.18
C PRO A 156 -12.31 -5.93 9.10
N ILE A 157 -12.69 -4.70 9.47
CA ILE A 157 -12.91 -3.63 8.48
C ILE A 157 -11.60 -3.24 7.79
N PHE A 158 -10.50 -3.16 8.54
CA PHE A 158 -9.17 -2.94 7.97
C PHE A 158 -8.80 -4.02 6.95
N ALA A 159 -9.08 -5.30 7.25
CA ALA A 159 -8.85 -6.38 6.30
C ALA A 159 -9.71 -6.26 5.03
N VAL A 160 -10.99 -5.87 5.15
CA VAL A 160 -11.87 -5.68 3.98
C VAL A 160 -11.42 -4.48 3.13
N VAL A 161 -11.22 -3.33 3.76
CA VAL A 161 -10.80 -2.09 3.07
C VAL A 161 -9.43 -2.26 2.43
N GLY A 162 -8.46 -2.81 3.18
CA GLY A 162 -7.15 -3.12 2.64
C GLY A 162 -7.22 -4.16 1.52
N GLY A 163 -8.08 -5.17 1.67
CA GLY A 163 -8.33 -6.14 0.62
C GLY A 163 -8.81 -5.51 -0.69
N PHE A 164 -9.70 -4.52 -0.64
CA PHE A 164 -10.13 -3.78 -1.83
C PHE A 164 -9.03 -2.92 -2.43
N MET A 165 -8.22 -2.26 -1.59
CA MET A 165 -7.11 -1.42 -2.06
C MET A 165 -6.07 -2.22 -2.86
N LEU A 166 -5.84 -3.49 -2.52
CA LEU A 166 -4.90 -4.37 -3.24
C LEU A 166 -5.29 -4.60 -4.72
N PHE A 167 -6.56 -4.45 -5.10
CA PHE A 167 -6.97 -4.65 -6.51
C PHE A 167 -6.40 -3.58 -7.44
N SER A 168 -6.04 -2.41 -6.90
CA SER A 168 -5.45 -1.29 -7.63
C SER A 168 -4.02 -0.99 -7.14
N HIS A 169 -3.36 -1.95 -6.49
CA HIS A 169 -1.97 -1.81 -6.08
C HIS A 169 -1.04 -2.27 -7.20
N SER A 170 0.00 -1.49 -7.49
CA SER A 170 0.96 -1.74 -8.57
C SER A 170 2.30 -1.06 -8.26
N HIS A 171 3.40 -1.71 -8.64
CA HIS A 171 4.77 -1.22 -8.48
C HIS A 171 5.26 -0.47 -9.73
N GLY A 172 4.70 0.70 -10.02
CA GLY A 172 5.05 1.49 -11.22
C GLY A 172 5.01 0.72 -12.55
N ASP A 173 5.85 1.13 -13.51
CA ASP A 173 6.02 0.46 -14.81
C ASP A 173 6.94 -0.78 -14.67
N HIS A 174 6.42 -1.85 -14.05
CA HIS A 174 7.19 -3.08 -13.79
C HIS A 174 7.10 -4.12 -14.93
N PRO A 175 8.21 -4.76 -15.36
CA PRO A 175 8.19 -5.81 -16.39
C PRO A 175 7.36 -7.05 -16.02
N ALA A 176 7.10 -7.27 -14.73
CA ALA A 176 6.26 -8.36 -14.21
C ALA A 176 4.87 -7.90 -13.70
N ALA A 177 4.36 -6.76 -14.18
CA ALA A 177 3.11 -6.16 -13.72
C ALA A 177 1.92 -7.13 -13.66
N ASP A 178 1.75 -8.01 -14.65
CA ASP A 178 0.65 -8.99 -14.67
C ASP A 178 0.73 -10.02 -13.53
N LYS A 179 1.94 -10.50 -13.22
CA LYS A 179 2.19 -11.47 -12.15
C LYS A 179 1.97 -10.81 -10.79
N ILE A 180 2.47 -9.59 -10.63
CA ILE A 180 2.25 -8.75 -9.44
C ILE A 180 0.74 -8.55 -9.23
N ALA A 181 0.02 -8.12 -10.26
CA ALA A 181 -1.42 -7.90 -10.19
C ALA A 181 -2.20 -9.17 -9.81
N LEU A 182 -1.81 -10.34 -10.32
CA LEU A 182 -2.42 -11.62 -9.95
C LEU A 182 -2.18 -11.96 -8.47
N HIS A 183 -0.96 -11.79 -7.97
CA HIS A 183 -0.67 -11.98 -6.54
C HIS A 183 -1.54 -11.06 -5.67
N HIS A 184 -1.62 -9.78 -6.04
CA HIS A 184 -2.42 -8.78 -5.33
C HIS A 184 -3.92 -9.08 -5.36
N LEU A 185 -4.45 -9.51 -6.50
CA LEU A 185 -5.84 -9.96 -6.65
C LEU A 185 -6.17 -11.12 -5.71
N MET A 186 -5.29 -12.13 -5.65
CA MET A 186 -5.45 -13.27 -4.75
C MET A 186 -5.44 -12.85 -3.29
N MET A 187 -4.46 -12.03 -2.88
CA MET A 187 -4.37 -11.51 -1.50
C MET A 187 -5.60 -10.67 -1.14
N GLY A 188 -6.00 -9.75 -2.01
CA GLY A 188 -7.16 -8.88 -1.82
C GLY A 188 -8.45 -9.67 -1.64
N THR A 189 -8.69 -10.67 -2.49
CA THR A 189 -9.86 -11.54 -2.40
C THR A 189 -9.88 -12.31 -1.07
N MET A 190 -8.76 -12.92 -0.68
CA MET A 190 -8.67 -13.63 0.59
C MET A 190 -8.85 -12.70 1.80
N ALA A 191 -8.30 -11.49 1.76
CA ALA A 191 -8.42 -10.50 2.83
C ALA A 191 -9.88 -10.04 3.02
N ILE A 192 -10.61 -9.81 1.92
CA ILE A 192 -12.04 -9.49 1.96
C ILE A 192 -12.83 -10.65 2.60
N ILE A 193 -12.64 -11.88 2.12
CA ILE A 193 -13.34 -13.06 2.65
C ILE A 193 -13.02 -13.25 4.14
N ALA A 194 -11.76 -13.09 4.52
CA ALA A 194 -11.32 -13.19 5.90
C ALA A 194 -12.03 -12.15 6.77
N GLY A 195 -11.94 -10.87 6.42
CA GLY A 195 -12.54 -9.77 7.19
C GLY A 195 -14.05 -9.93 7.31
N SER A 196 -14.74 -10.29 6.22
CA SER A 196 -16.18 -10.61 6.25
C SER A 196 -16.51 -11.77 7.18
N SER A 197 -15.70 -12.85 7.17
CA SER A 197 -15.89 -14.00 8.06
C SER A 197 -15.78 -13.59 9.53
N LYS A 198 -14.80 -12.76 9.88
CA LYS A 198 -14.61 -12.25 11.24
C LYS A 198 -15.77 -11.33 11.68
N LEU A 199 -16.32 -10.50 10.79
CA LEU A 199 -17.52 -9.70 11.06
C LEU A 199 -18.75 -10.60 11.34
N ILE A 200 -18.97 -11.61 10.50
CA ILE A 200 -20.06 -12.57 10.68
C ILE A 200 -19.92 -13.29 12.02
N SER A 201 -18.70 -13.72 12.36
CA SER A 201 -18.41 -14.36 13.64
C SER A 201 -18.77 -13.47 14.83
N GLY A 202 -18.28 -12.22 14.83
CA GLY A 202 -18.55 -11.26 15.90
C GLY A 202 -20.03 -10.89 16.00
N TRP A 203 -20.75 -10.84 14.89
CA TRP A 203 -22.20 -10.66 14.88
C TRP A 203 -22.92 -11.88 15.45
N ARG A 204 -22.59 -13.12 15.06
CA ARG A 204 -23.24 -14.33 15.59
C ARG A 204 -22.99 -14.55 17.08
N GLN A 205 -21.77 -14.31 17.56
CA GLN A 205 -21.41 -14.49 18.97
C GLN A 205 -22.16 -13.54 19.92
N ARG A 206 -22.54 -12.35 19.45
CA ARG A 206 -23.38 -11.43 20.21
C ARG A 206 -24.83 -11.93 20.35
N GLN A 207 -25.28 -12.77 19.42
CA GLN A 207 -26.67 -13.25 19.34
C GLN A 207 -26.83 -14.63 20.00
N LEU A 208 -25.80 -15.47 19.90
CA LEU A 208 -25.79 -16.85 20.36
C LEU A 208 -24.60 -17.03 21.31
N ALA A 209 -24.85 -17.01 22.62
CA ALA A 209 -23.84 -16.82 23.65
C ALA A 209 -22.79 -17.94 23.81
N THR A 210 -22.84 -19.05 23.05
CA THR A 210 -22.14 -20.28 23.47
C THR A 210 -21.50 -21.16 22.38
N GLU A 211 -21.59 -20.85 21.09
CA GLU A 211 -20.96 -21.71 20.06
C GLU A 211 -19.59 -21.20 19.59
N ARG A 212 -18.61 -22.11 19.56
CA ARG A 212 -17.34 -21.87 18.86
C ARG A 212 -17.63 -21.64 17.38
N SER A 213 -17.23 -20.49 16.88
CA SER A 213 -17.57 -20.06 15.52
C SER A 213 -16.53 -20.58 14.52
N TYR A 214 -16.96 -21.45 13.60
CA TYR A 214 -16.17 -21.87 12.43
C TYR A 214 -15.58 -20.68 11.65
N TRP A 215 -16.28 -19.53 11.66
CA TRP A 215 -15.83 -18.31 10.98
C TRP A 215 -14.55 -17.69 11.58
N GLU A 216 -14.28 -17.91 12.87
CA GLU A 216 -12.99 -17.52 13.48
C GLU A 216 -11.82 -18.31 12.88
N LEU A 217 -12.07 -19.60 12.57
CA LEU A 217 -11.07 -20.47 11.97
C LEU A 217 -10.83 -20.09 10.51
N VAL A 218 -11.89 -19.78 9.74
CA VAL A 218 -11.78 -19.28 8.36
C VAL A 218 -10.92 -18.01 8.32
N TRP A 219 -11.20 -17.04 9.20
CA TRP A 219 -10.39 -15.83 9.35
C TRP A 219 -8.92 -16.16 9.59
N ALA A 220 -8.63 -16.96 10.62
CA ALA A 220 -7.27 -17.27 11.00
C ALA A 220 -6.49 -18.00 9.89
N ILE A 221 -7.13 -18.97 9.23
CA ILE A 221 -6.51 -19.74 8.15
C ILE A 221 -6.24 -18.85 6.94
N LEU A 222 -7.19 -18.02 6.51
CA LEU A 222 -6.98 -17.14 5.35
C LEU A 222 -5.85 -16.12 5.60
N VAL A 223 -5.77 -15.54 6.80
CA VAL A 223 -4.66 -14.66 7.17
C VAL A 223 -3.32 -15.39 7.12
N LEU A 224 -3.26 -16.65 7.57
CA LEU A 224 -2.06 -17.48 7.46
C LEU A 224 -1.71 -17.77 5.99
N VAL A 225 -2.68 -18.10 5.15
CA VAL A 225 -2.46 -18.36 3.72
C VAL A 225 -1.92 -17.12 3.01
N ILE A 226 -2.46 -15.93 3.31
CA ILE A 226 -1.90 -14.66 2.80
C ILE A 226 -0.45 -14.48 3.27
N GLY A 227 -0.17 -14.74 4.55
CA GLY A 227 1.19 -14.67 5.09
C GLY A 227 2.17 -15.62 4.37
N VAL A 228 1.73 -16.86 4.09
CA VAL A 228 2.51 -17.82 3.30
C VAL A 228 2.70 -17.33 1.87
N GLN A 229 1.64 -16.84 1.21
CA GLN A 229 1.73 -16.30 -0.14
C GLN A 229 2.78 -15.18 -0.21
N LEU A 230 2.78 -14.28 0.77
CA LEU A 230 3.75 -13.18 0.85
C LEU A 230 5.19 -13.68 1.06
N LEU A 231 5.43 -14.75 1.82
CA LEU A 231 6.77 -15.34 1.95
C LEU A 231 7.32 -15.92 0.64
N PHE A 232 6.45 -16.33 -0.28
CA PHE A 232 6.80 -16.86 -1.59
C PHE A 232 6.53 -15.86 -2.72
N TYR A 233 6.25 -14.60 -2.37
CA TYR A 233 6.06 -13.54 -3.34
C TYR A 233 7.35 -13.33 -4.13
N SER A 234 7.20 -13.11 -5.44
CA SER A 234 8.29 -12.73 -6.32
C SER A 234 7.77 -11.92 -7.47
N GLU A 235 8.62 -11.06 -8.02
CA GLU A 235 8.29 -10.20 -9.15
C GLU A 235 8.83 -10.81 -10.45
#